data_AF-A0A1H5NFF7-F1
#
_entry.id   AF-A0A1H5NFF7-F1
#
_cell.length_a   1.000
_cell.length_b   1.000
_cell.length_c   1.000
_cell.angle_alpha   90.00
_cell.angle_beta   90.00
_cell.angle_gamma   90.00
#
_symmetry.space_group_name_H-M   'P 1'
#
loop_
_entity.id
_entity.type
_entity.pdbx_description
1 polymer ?
#
loop_
_entity_poly.entity_id
_entity_poly.type
_entity_poly.pdbx_seq_one_letter_code
_entity_poly.pdbx_strand_id
1 'polypeptide(L)'
;MHDETRAFVLTVVRDVINLPLPDRIDDRTPLGDGGLGLESLATIELMLQLEGEYDIELPESELDPEVVSTLGDLVALVVERRSRVTAGGAAQ
;
A
#
# COMPACT_ATOMS: atom_id res chain seq x y z
N MET A 1 4.86 12.26 -2.84
CA MET A 1 5.03 11.00 -2.09
C MET A 1 3.69 10.37 -1.72
N HIS A 2 2.89 10.92 -0.80
CA HIS A 2 1.60 10.31 -0.45
C HIS A 2 0.64 10.16 -1.64
N ASP A 3 0.43 11.22 -2.43
CA ASP A 3 -0.47 11.18 -3.59
C ASP A 3 0.00 10.18 -4.67
N GLU A 4 1.30 10.14 -4.94
CA GLU A 4 1.91 9.20 -5.89
C GLU A 4 1.78 7.74 -5.42
N THR A 5 2.11 7.47 -4.15
CA THR A 5 1.96 6.14 -3.55
C THR A 5 0.50 5.70 -3.57
N ARG A 6 -0.42 6.61 -3.26
CA ARG A 6 -1.86 6.34 -3.33
C ARG A 6 -2.30 6.00 -4.76
N ALA A 7 -1.92 6.81 -5.74
CA ALA A 7 -2.23 6.54 -7.14
C ALA A 7 -1.67 5.19 -7.62
N PHE A 8 -0.46 4.84 -7.17
CA PHE A 8 0.14 3.55 -7.46
C PHE A 8 -0.65 2.38 -6.85
N VAL A 9 -0.99 2.45 -5.56
CA VAL A 9 -1.81 1.43 -4.89
C VAL A 9 -3.12 1.19 -5.66
N LEU A 10 -3.82 2.27 -6.03
CA LEU A 10 -5.06 2.16 -6.80
C LEU A 10 -4.85 1.56 -8.19
N THR A 11 -3.72 1.87 -8.83
CA THR A 11 -3.35 1.29 -10.12
C THR A 11 -3.11 -0.21 -9.97
N VAL A 12 -2.34 -0.65 -8.97
CA VAL A 12 -2.10 -2.08 -8.73
C VAL A 12 -3.41 -2.81 -8.43
N VAL A 13 -4.24 -2.27 -7.54
CA VAL A 13 -5.54 -2.88 -7.20
C VAL A 13 -6.44 -3.06 -8.42
N ARG A 14 -6.48 -2.07 -9.30
CA ARG A 14 -7.31 -2.10 -10.51
C ARG A 14 -6.72 -2.92 -11.64
N ASP A 15 -5.44 -2.77 -11.91
CA ASP A 15 -4.80 -3.24 -13.16
C ASP A 15 -4.13 -4.61 -12.96
N VAL A 16 -3.57 -4.86 -11.77
CA VAL A 16 -2.89 -6.12 -11.42
C VAL A 16 -3.86 -7.07 -10.73
N ILE A 17 -4.47 -6.62 -9.62
CA ILE A 17 -5.35 -7.45 -8.79
C ILE A 17 -6.76 -7.55 -9.41
N ASN A 18 -7.10 -6.62 -10.32
CA ASN A 18 -8.36 -6.59 -11.04
C ASN A 18 -9.60 -6.51 -10.11
N LEU A 19 -9.49 -5.74 -9.03
CA LEU A 19 -10.57 -5.49 -8.08
C LEU A 19 -11.37 -4.22 -8.45
N PRO A 20 -12.70 -4.22 -8.23
CA PRO A 20 -13.52 -3.05 -8.47
C PRO A 20 -13.22 -1.97 -7.44
N LEU A 21 -12.74 -0.82 -7.92
CA LEU A 21 -12.54 0.36 -7.10
C LEU A 21 -13.86 1.13 -6.92
N PRO A 22 -14.18 1.59 -5.70
CA PRO A 22 -15.36 2.42 -5.49
C PRO A 22 -15.17 3.83 -6.09
N ASP A 23 -16.28 4.49 -6.46
CA ASP A 23 -16.25 5.85 -7.05
C ASP A 23 -15.62 6.90 -6.12
N ARG A 24 -15.71 6.68 -4.80
CA ARG A 24 -15.13 7.58 -3.80
C ARG A 24 -14.13 6.83 -2.93
N ILE A 25 -12.87 7.21 -3.08
CA ILE A 25 -11.76 6.70 -2.30
C ILE A 25 -11.17 7.88 -1.53
N ASP A 26 -10.89 7.67 -0.26
CA ASP A 26 -10.27 8.65 0.63
C ASP A 26 -9.31 7.92 1.58
N ASP A 27 -8.54 8.67 2.36
CA ASP A 27 -7.56 8.06 3.28
C ASP A 27 -8.24 7.23 4.38
N ARG A 28 -9.53 7.45 4.61
CA ARG A 28 -10.38 6.68 5.54
C ARG A 28 -11.00 5.43 4.92
N THR A 29 -10.77 5.19 3.64
CA THR A 29 -11.31 4.00 2.96
C THR A 29 -10.66 2.75 3.55
N PRO A 30 -11.46 1.78 4.03
CA PRO A 30 -10.90 0.53 4.55
C PRO A 30 -10.24 -0.27 3.44
N LEU A 31 -9.17 -1.01 3.78
CA LEU A 31 -8.47 -1.86 2.82
C LEU A 31 -9.27 -3.13 2.50
N GLY A 32 -9.85 -3.75 3.53
CA GLY A 32 -10.59 -5.00 3.41
C GLY A 32 -12.05 -4.82 2.96
N ASP A 33 -12.93 -5.66 3.50
CA ASP A 33 -14.35 -5.69 3.16
C ASP A 33 -15.04 -4.34 3.43
N GLY A 34 -15.84 -3.88 2.45
CA GLY A 34 -16.50 -2.58 2.49
C GLY A 34 -15.66 -1.38 1.99
N GLY A 35 -14.45 -1.62 1.47
CA GLY A 35 -13.60 -0.58 0.86
C GLY A 35 -12.92 -1.04 -0.42
N LEU A 36 -11.60 -1.30 -0.38
CA LEU A 36 -10.83 -1.73 -1.55
C LEU A 36 -10.92 -3.24 -1.82
N GLY A 37 -11.44 -4.04 -0.88
CA GLY A 37 -11.57 -5.48 -1.06
C GLY A 37 -10.23 -6.20 -1.10
N LEU A 38 -9.20 -5.65 -0.45
CA LEU A 38 -7.90 -6.30 -0.28
C LEU A 38 -8.03 -7.44 0.73
N GLU A 39 -8.31 -8.62 0.21
CA GLU A 39 -8.27 -9.88 0.95
C GLU A 39 -6.83 -10.43 1.00
N SER A 40 -6.54 -11.38 1.90
CA SER A 40 -5.17 -11.85 2.21
C SER A 40 -4.25 -12.08 1.00
N LEU A 41 -4.76 -12.61 -0.12
CA LEU A 41 -3.96 -12.80 -1.35
C LEU A 41 -3.69 -11.48 -2.10
N ALA A 42 -4.69 -10.61 -2.20
CA ALA A 42 -4.57 -9.30 -2.83
C ALA A 42 -3.60 -8.40 -2.05
N THR A 43 -3.60 -8.49 -0.71
CA THR A 43 -2.64 -7.78 0.13
C THR A 43 -1.21 -8.24 -0.16
N ILE A 44 -0.96 -9.54 -0.29
CA ILE A 44 0.38 -10.08 -0.63
C ILE A 44 0.83 -9.60 -2.02
N GLU A 45 -0.04 -9.63 -3.03
CA GLU A 45 0.31 -9.12 -4.37
C GLU A 45 0.61 -7.62 -4.37
N LEU A 46 -0.20 -6.84 -3.63
CA LEU A 46 0.04 -5.41 -3.47
C LEU A 46 1.38 -5.13 -2.80
N MET A 47 1.73 -5.92 -1.77
CA MET A 47 3.04 -5.83 -1.11
C MET A 47 4.16 -6.06 -2.11
N LEU A 48 4.14 -7.18 -2.83
CA LEU A 48 5.19 -7.51 -3.79
C LEU A 48 5.39 -6.42 -4.85
N GLN A 49 4.30 -5.79 -5.30
CA GLN A 49 4.37 -4.67 -6.23
C GLN A 49 4.95 -3.40 -5.59
N LEU A 50 4.58 -3.08 -4.35
CA LEU A 50 5.11 -1.93 -3.62
C LEU A 50 6.60 -2.11 -3.29
N GLU A 51 6.99 -3.31 -2.85
CA GLU A 51 8.39 -3.67 -2.56
C GLU A 51 9.23 -3.58 -3.83
N GLY A 52 8.74 -4.12 -4.95
CA GLY A 52 9.45 -4.09 -6.24
C GLY A 52 9.55 -2.69 -6.86
N GLU A 53 8.50 -1.86 -6.76
CA GLU A 53 8.50 -0.50 -7.31
C GLU A 53 9.37 0.46 -6.49
N TYR A 54 9.35 0.31 -5.16
CA TYR A 54 9.98 1.28 -4.26
C TYR A 54 11.25 0.79 -3.58
N ASP A 55 11.68 -0.45 -3.84
CA ASP A 55 12.83 -1.10 -3.20
C ASP A 55 12.75 -1.03 -1.66
N ILE A 56 11.54 -1.26 -1.14
CA ILE A 56 11.25 -1.30 0.30
C ILE A 56 10.97 -2.74 0.72
N GLU A 57 11.21 -3.04 1.99
CA GLU A 57 10.72 -4.28 2.61
C GLU A 57 9.44 -3.97 3.39
N LEU A 58 8.39 -4.75 3.17
CA LEU A 58 7.11 -4.69 3.87
C LEU A 58 6.82 -6.08 4.44
N PRO A 59 7.00 -6.31 5.76
CA PRO A 59 6.63 -7.58 6.34
C PRO A 59 5.11 -7.67 6.49
N GLU A 60 4.56 -8.88 6.35
CA GLU A 60 3.12 -9.14 6.45
C GLU A 60 2.53 -8.65 7.78
N SER A 61 3.30 -8.75 8.87
CA SER A 61 2.91 -8.27 10.20
C SER A 61 2.62 -6.77 10.27
N GLU A 62 3.17 -5.98 9.34
CA GLU A 62 2.91 -4.53 9.27
C GLU A 62 1.72 -4.22 8.35
N LEU A 63 1.30 -5.16 7.51
CA LEU A 63 0.05 -5.07 6.75
C LEU A 63 -1.10 -5.82 7.42
N ASP A 64 -0.89 -6.25 8.65
CA ASP A 64 -1.94 -6.84 9.46
C ASP A 64 -3.08 -5.83 9.63
N PRO A 65 -4.36 -6.23 9.45
CA PRO A 65 -5.49 -5.31 9.55
C PRO A 65 -5.59 -4.60 10.91
N GLU A 66 -4.97 -5.15 11.95
CA GLU A 66 -4.84 -4.51 13.27
C GLU A 66 -3.86 -3.31 13.27
N VAL A 67 -2.89 -3.30 12.37
CA VAL A 67 -1.88 -2.23 12.21
C VAL A 67 -2.30 -1.26 11.10
N VAL A 68 -2.72 -1.79 9.96
CA VAL A 68 -3.09 -1.04 8.77
C VAL A 68 -4.51 -1.39 8.37
N SER A 69 -5.46 -0.55 8.80
CA SER A 69 -6.88 -0.77 8.53
C SER A 69 -7.38 0.04 7.33
N THR A 70 -6.74 1.17 7.00
CA THR A 70 -7.19 2.11 5.97
C THR A 70 -6.14 2.40 4.90
N LEU A 71 -6.59 2.94 3.76
CA LEU A 71 -5.72 3.39 2.69
C LEU A 71 -4.71 4.44 3.17
N GLY A 72 -5.13 5.35 4.05
CA GLY A 72 -4.25 6.35 4.63
C GLY A 72 -3.09 5.73 5.41
N ASP A 73 -3.39 4.72 6.24
CA ASP A 73 -2.38 4.00 7.02
C ASP A 73 -1.37 3.30 6.11
N LEU A 74 -1.85 2.64 5.05
CA LEU A 74 -0.98 1.95 4.09
C LEU A 74 -0.06 2.92 3.35
N VAL A 75 -0.63 4.02 2.85
CA VAL A 75 0.14 5.04 2.13
C VAL A 75 1.17 5.67 3.06
N ALA A 76 0.80 5.98 4.30
CA ALA A 76 1.72 6.53 5.29
C ALA A 76 2.87 5.57 5.61
N LEU A 77 2.57 4.28 5.81
CA LEU A 77 3.57 3.24 6.05
C LEU A 77 4.58 3.16 4.89
N VAL A 78 4.09 3.08 3.64
CA VAL A 78 4.94 3.00 2.45
C VAL A 78 5.80 4.26 2.28
N VAL A 79 5.22 5.44 2.51
CA VAL A 79 5.97 6.71 2.43
C VAL A 79 7.06 6.77 3.50
N GLU A 80 6.77 6.33 4.71
CA GLU A 80 7.77 6.25 5.78
C GLU A 80 8.92 5.31 5.39
N ARG A 81 8.62 4.13 4.84
CA ARG A 81 9.65 3.18 4.36
C ARG A 81 10.49 3.77 3.23
N ARG A 82 9.87 4.37 2.21
CA ARG A 82 10.60 5.08 1.13
C ARG A 82 11.53 6.16 1.69
N SER A 83 11.07 6.92 2.68
CA SER A 83 11.89 7.95 3.32
C SER A 83 13.08 7.35 4.06
N ARG A 84 12.95 6.16 4.66
CA ARG A 84 14.06 5.47 5.33
C ARG A 84 15.05 4.88 4.34
N VAL A 85 14.60 4.28 3.24
CA VAL A 85 15.48 3.74 2.19
C VAL A 85 16.29 4.87 1.54
N THR A 86 15.64 5.97 1.17
CA THR A 86 16.32 7.14 0.60
C THR A 86 17.31 7.80 1.57
N ALA A 87 16.99 7.83 2.87
CA ALA A 87 17.90 8.33 3.90
C ALA A 87 19.05 7.35 4.23
N GLY A 88 18.80 6.04 4.18
CA GLY A 88 19.80 4.98 4.43
C GLY A 88 20.76 4.77 3.26
N GLY A 89 20.32 5.01 2.03
CA GLY A 89 21.17 4.97 0.83
C GLY A 89 22.18 6.11 0.73
N ALA A 90 22.05 7.18 1.53
CA ALA A 90 23.01 8.27 1.58
C ALA A 90 24.26 7.97 2.44
N ALA A 91 24.32 6.79 3.06
CA ALA A 91 25.42 6.37 3.92
C ALA A 91 26.07 5.06 3.42
N GLN A 92 26.48 5.02 2.15
CA GLN A 92 27.42 4.01 1.64
C GLN A 92 28.46 4.63 0.71
#